data_AF-A0A959M9E0-F1
#
_entry.id   AF-A0A959M9E0-F1
#
_cell.length_a   1.000
_cell.length_b   1.000
_cell.length_c   1.000
_cell.angle_alpha   90.00
_cell.angle_beta   90.00
_cell.angle_gamma   90.00
#
_symmetry.space_group_name_H-M   'P 1'
#
loop_
_entity.id
_entity.type
_entity.pdbx_description
1 polymer ?
#
loop_
_entity_poly.entity_id
_entity_poly.type
_entity_poly.pdbx_seq_one_letter_code
_entity_poly.pdbx_strand_id
1 'polypeptide(L)'
;MRIKLFFIFFLIFTVKSFAQIKSPGEFLGYRLGSHFTPHYKIVNYFQQMATAEPQMMKLETYGQTNEGRQLLLAIVSSPENMA
;
A
#
# COMPACT_ATOMS: atom_id res chain seq x y z
N MET A 1 38.70 -11.42 14.89
CA MET A 1 38.04 -11.09 13.59
C MET A 1 36.64 -11.72 13.43
N ARG A 2 36.37 -12.92 14.00
CA ARG A 2 35.06 -13.58 13.91
C ARG A 2 33.89 -12.82 14.59
N ILE A 3 34.13 -12.19 15.74
CA ILE A 3 33.11 -11.39 16.46
C ILE A 3 32.68 -10.15 15.67
N LYS A 4 33.62 -9.51 14.94
CA LYS A 4 33.34 -8.32 14.12
C LYS A 4 32.47 -8.69 12.91
N LEU A 5 32.70 -9.86 12.32
CA LEU A 5 31.85 -10.40 11.24
C LEU A 5 30.42 -10.65 11.70
N PHE A 6 30.25 -11.17 12.92
CA PHE A 6 28.93 -11.42 13.51
C PHE A 6 28.17 -10.10 13.81
N PHE A 7 28.88 -9.08 14.28
CA PHE A 7 28.33 -7.74 14.49
C PHE A 7 27.90 -7.06 13.18
N ILE A 8 28.69 -7.21 12.11
CA ILE A 8 28.33 -6.68 10.77
C ILE A 8 27.08 -7.39 10.24
N PHE A 9 26.97 -8.71 10.43
CA PHE A 9 25.80 -9.47 10.03
C PHE A 9 24.54 -9.05 10.81
N PHE A 10 24.67 -8.80 12.12
CA PHE A 10 23.56 -8.31 12.96
C PHE A 10 23.10 -6.91 12.54
N LEU A 11 24.04 -6.01 12.20
CA LEU A 11 23.71 -4.66 11.71
C LEU A 11 22.95 -4.70 10.38
N ILE A 12 23.31 -5.58 9.45
CA ILE A 12 22.60 -5.76 8.17
C ILE A 12 21.18 -6.33 8.40
N PHE A 13 21.02 -7.24 9.37
CA PHE A 13 19.71 -7.83 9.68
C PHE A 13 18.73 -6.85 10.33
N THR A 14 19.23 -5.84 11.06
CA THR A 14 18.37 -4.77 11.62
C THR A 14 17.85 -3.80 10.56
N VAL A 15 18.45 -3.76 9.36
CA VAL A 15 17.89 -3.00 8.22
C VAL A 15 16.81 -3.84 7.53
N LYS A 16 15.82 -4.30 8.29
CA LYS A 16 14.52 -4.60 7.72
C LYS A 16 13.95 -3.26 7.25
N SER A 17 14.13 -2.93 5.97
CA SER A 17 13.52 -1.75 5.38
C SER A 17 12.02 -1.75 5.69
N PHE A 18 11.59 -0.80 6.52
CA PHE A 18 10.20 -0.38 6.52
C PHE A 18 9.94 0.13 5.09
N ALA A 19 9.24 -0.68 4.29
CA ALA A 19 8.74 -0.23 3.00
C ALA A 19 7.65 0.78 3.30
N GLN A 20 8.05 2.05 3.49
CA GLN A 20 7.13 3.12 3.81
C GLN A 20 6.13 3.26 2.67
N ILE A 21 4.86 3.36 3.04
CA ILE A 21 3.77 3.58 2.11
C ILE A 21 4.03 4.88 1.37
N LYS A 22 4.03 4.79 0.04
CA LYS A 22 4.15 5.96 -0.83
C LYS A 22 2.87 6.78 -0.74
N SER A 23 3.01 8.09 -0.69
CA SER A 23 1.87 8.97 -0.90
C SER A 23 1.28 8.76 -2.32
N PRO A 24 0.02 9.15 -2.57
CA PRO A 24 -0.59 9.01 -3.89
C PRO A 24 0.22 9.70 -5.00
N GLY A 25 0.80 10.87 -4.71
CA GLY A 25 1.64 11.61 -5.67
C GLY A 25 2.94 10.86 -6.01
N GLU A 26 3.60 10.28 -5.01
CA GLU A 26 4.81 9.47 -5.20
C GLU A 26 4.53 8.14 -5.92
N PHE A 27 3.38 7.53 -5.65
CA PHE A 27 2.94 6.33 -6.35
C PHE A 27 2.62 6.62 -7.82
N LEU A 28 1.91 7.72 -8.08
CA LEU A 28 1.48 8.08 -9.43
C LEU A 28 2.60 8.71 -10.28
N GLY A 29 3.61 9.31 -9.63
CA GLY A 29 4.76 9.95 -10.29
C GLY A 29 4.47 11.35 -10.82
N TYR A 30 3.38 11.98 -10.38
CA TYR A 30 3.01 13.34 -10.76
C TYR A 30 2.20 14.02 -9.66
N ARG A 31 2.17 15.37 -9.70
CA ARG A 31 1.39 16.17 -8.76
C ARG A 31 -0.11 15.87 -8.91
N LEU A 32 -0.82 15.65 -7.81
CA LEU A 32 -2.27 15.44 -7.84
C LEU A 32 -2.98 16.62 -8.52
N GLY A 33 -3.99 16.31 -9.33
CA GLY A 33 -4.74 17.30 -10.12
C GLY A 33 -4.02 17.82 -11.37
N SER A 34 -2.74 17.46 -11.60
CA SER A 34 -2.03 17.90 -12.83
C SER A 34 -2.42 17.11 -14.08
N HIS A 35 -2.85 15.85 -13.92
CA HIS A 35 -3.19 14.95 -15.01
C HIS A 35 -4.43 14.12 -14.65
N PHE A 36 -5.16 13.71 -15.67
CA PHE A 36 -6.18 12.68 -15.52
C PHE A 36 -5.53 11.37 -15.07
N THR A 37 -6.08 10.75 -14.01
CA THR A 37 -5.59 9.48 -13.49
C THR A 37 -6.51 8.35 -13.96
N PRO A 38 -6.03 7.40 -14.79
CA PRO A 38 -6.83 6.27 -15.22
C PRO A 38 -7.29 5.41 -14.03
N HIS A 39 -8.49 4.88 -14.11
CA HIS A 39 -9.11 4.08 -13.04
C HIS A 39 -8.21 2.95 -12.52
N TYR A 40 -7.53 2.20 -13.40
CA TYR A 40 -6.66 1.10 -12.98
C TYR A 40 -5.50 1.56 -12.07
N LYS A 41 -4.98 2.79 -12.24
CA LYS A 41 -3.93 3.32 -11.35
C LYS A 41 -4.47 3.60 -9.95
N ILE A 42 -5.71 4.09 -9.88
CA ILE A 42 -6.41 4.33 -8.60
C ILE A 42 -6.63 3.00 -7.88
N VAL A 43 -7.15 1.99 -8.60
CA VAL A 43 -7.36 0.65 -8.05
C VAL A 43 -6.05 0.05 -7.56
N ASN A 44 -4.98 0.11 -8.36
CA ASN A 44 -3.67 -0.43 -7.98
C ASN A 44 -3.11 0.23 -6.71
N TYR A 45 -3.26 1.55 -6.58
CA TYR A 45 -2.84 2.25 -5.37
C TYR A 45 -3.58 1.73 -4.13
N PHE A 46 -4.91 1.66 -4.20
CA PHE A 46 -5.71 1.20 -3.07
C PHE A 46 -5.52 -0.28 -2.75
N GLN A 47 -5.26 -1.13 -3.75
CA GLN A 47 -4.88 -2.53 -3.53
C GLN A 47 -3.53 -2.63 -2.80
N GLN A 48 -2.56 -1.80 -3.18
CA GLN A 48 -1.28 -1.74 -2.47
C GLN A 48 -1.46 -1.26 -1.03
N MET A 49 -2.28 -0.23 -0.81
CA MET A 49 -2.59 0.29 0.53
C MET A 49 -3.23 -0.76 1.44
N ALA A 50 -4.26 -1.46 0.95
CA ALA A 50 -4.93 -2.50 1.72
C ALA A 50 -4.00 -3.69 2.04
N THR A 51 -3.00 -3.95 1.18
CA THR A 51 -1.97 -4.97 1.45
C THR A 51 -0.92 -4.50 2.46
N ALA A 52 -0.57 -3.21 2.42
CA ALA A 52 0.44 -2.63 3.28
C ALA A 52 -0.09 -2.39 4.71
N GLU A 53 -1.33 -1.93 4.87
CA GLU A 53 -1.95 -1.59 6.16
C GLU A 53 -3.32 -2.27 6.33
N PRO A 54 -3.36 -3.61 6.43
CA PRO A 54 -4.62 -4.36 6.51
C PRO A 54 -5.43 -4.06 7.78
N GLN A 55 -4.81 -3.46 8.81
CA GLN A 55 -5.48 -3.07 10.05
C GLN A 55 -6.24 -1.74 9.93
N MET A 56 -5.87 -0.87 8.98
CA MET A 56 -6.48 0.46 8.82
C MET A 56 -7.27 0.60 7.53
N MET A 57 -7.03 -0.25 6.54
CA MET A 57 -7.69 -0.19 5.26
C MET A 57 -8.14 -1.56 4.76
N LYS A 58 -9.41 -1.63 4.34
CA LYS A 58 -10.00 -2.80 3.68
C LYS A 58 -10.52 -2.42 2.30
N LEU A 59 -10.25 -3.27 1.32
CA LEU A 59 -10.83 -3.15 -0.01
C LEU A 59 -11.87 -4.27 -0.19
N GLU A 60 -13.12 -3.89 -0.40
CA GLU A 60 -14.20 -4.85 -0.66
C GLU A 60 -14.75 -4.68 -2.07
N THR A 61 -15.13 -5.79 -2.70
CA THR A 61 -15.84 -5.75 -3.98
C THR A 61 -17.32 -5.92 -3.70
N TYR A 62 -18.14 -4.92 -4.02
CA TYR A 62 -19.59 -4.98 -3.82
C TYR A 62 -20.35 -5.43 -5.06
N GLY A 63 -19.68 -5.48 -6.22
CA GLY A 63 -20.31 -5.89 -7.45
C GLY A 63 -19.38 -5.78 -8.65
N GLN A 64 -19.97 -5.88 -9.83
CA GLN A 64 -19.27 -5.82 -11.10
C GLN A 64 -20.11 -5.02 -12.10
N THR A 65 -19.46 -4.23 -12.95
CA THR A 65 -20.14 -3.56 -14.06
C THR A 65 -20.51 -4.55 -15.17
N ASN A 66 -21.39 -4.13 -16.08
CA ASN A 66 -21.74 -4.91 -17.27
C ASN A 66 -20.53 -5.26 -18.16
N GLU A 67 -19.46 -4.47 -18.09
CA GLU A 67 -18.20 -4.72 -18.80
C GLU A 67 -17.22 -5.59 -18.01
N GLY A 68 -17.63 -6.15 -16.88
CA GLY A 68 -16.80 -7.03 -16.06
C GLY A 68 -15.83 -6.29 -15.11
N ARG A 69 -15.94 -4.98 -14.93
CA ARG A 69 -15.05 -4.23 -14.02
C ARG A 69 -15.53 -4.34 -12.58
N GLN A 70 -14.62 -4.65 -11.66
CA GLN A 70 -14.96 -4.74 -10.24
C GLN A 70 -15.34 -3.36 -9.69
N LEU A 71 -16.43 -3.33 -8.92
CA LEU A 71 -16.86 -2.15 -8.19
C LEU A 71 -16.37 -2.27 -6.74
N LEU A 72 -15.45 -1.37 -6.38
CA LEU A 72 -14.65 -1.47 -5.16
C LEU A 72 -15.09 -0.43 -4.13
N LEU A 73 -15.10 -0.84 -2.86
CA LEU A 73 -15.30 0.00 -1.69
C LEU A 73 -13.99 0.01 -0.88
N ALA A 74 -13.40 1.19 -0.73
CA ALA A 74 -12.25 1.42 0.13
C ALA A 74 -12.75 1.90 1.50
N ILE A 75 -12.63 1.04 2.52
CA ILE A 75 -12.98 1.34 3.89
C ILE A 75 -11.70 1.74 4.61
N VAL A 76 -11.67 2.93 5.20
CA VAL A 76 -10.53 3.45 5.96
C VAL A 76 -11.03 3.81 7.35
N SER A 77 -10.43 3.24 8.39
CA SER A 77 -10.81 3.49 9.78
C SER A 77 -9.65 3.22 10.72
N SER A 78 -9.82 3.54 11.99
CA SER A 78 -8.85 3.15 13.01
C SER A 78 -8.90 1.63 13.22
N PRO A 79 -7.79 1.00 13.67
CA PRO A 79 -7.76 -0.44 13.93
C PRO A 79 -8.86 -0.90 14.89
N GLU A 80 -9.24 -0.07 15.86
CA GLU A 80 -10.27 -0.38 16.84
C GLU A 80 -11.66 -0.53 16.21
N ASN A 81 -11.93 0.20 15.13
CA ASN A 81 -13.19 0.16 14.39
C ASN A 81 -13.20 -0.92 13.28
N MET A 82 -12.06 -1.58 13.03
CA MET A 82 -11.89 -2.62 12.01
C MET A 82 -11.82 -4.04 12.60
N ALA A 83 -11.85 -4.16 13.94
CA ALA A 83 -11.77 -5.41 14.68
C ALA A 83 -13.02 -6.30 14.56
#